data_AF-A0A8T4QJY6-F1
#
_entry.id   AF-A0A8T4QJY6-F1
#
_cell.length_a   1.000
_cell.length_b   1.000
_cell.length_c   1.000
_cell.angle_alpha   90.00
_cell.angle_beta   90.00
_cell.angle_gamma   90.00
#
_symmetry.space_group_name_H-M   'P 1'
#
loop_
_entity.id
_entity.type
_entity.pdbx_description
1 polymer ?
#
loop_
_entity_poly.entity_id
_entity_poly.type
_entity_poly.pdbx_seq_one_letter_code
_entity_poly.pdbx_strand_id
1 'polypeptide(L)' 'MSPDEIINIREQLFQLERRIKPLEWDSSRNQINEFKKLELGKLQAEHLSLSKKLQELQEERKKGEQKE' A
#
# COMPACT_ATOMS: atom_id res chain seq x y z
N MET A 1 11.82 17.16 5.17
CA MET A 1 11.00 15.92 5.16
C MET A 1 11.78 14.85 5.90
N SER A 2 11.16 14.15 6.84
CA SER A 2 11.87 13.14 7.64
C SER A 2 11.91 11.81 6.89
N PRO A 3 13.09 11.18 6.73
CA PRO A 3 13.21 9.86 6.09
C PRO A 3 12.35 8.78 6.77
N ASP A 4 12.00 8.98 8.04
CA ASP A 4 11.12 8.14 8.84
C ASP A 4 9.70 7.97 8.25
N GLU A 5 9.15 8.99 7.58
CA GLU A 5 7.81 8.89 6.99
C GLU A 5 7.76 7.91 5.81
N ILE A 6 8.81 7.92 4.98
CA ILE A 6 8.95 6.98 3.85
C ILE A 6 9.12 5.55 4.36
N ILE A 7 9.92 5.37 5.42
CA ILE A 7 10.13 4.06 6.05
C ILE A 7 8.82 3.53 6.62
N ASN A 8 8.12 4.36 7.40
CA ASN A 8 6.84 3.99 8.00
C ASN A 8 5.78 3.62 6.95
N ILE A 9 5.66 4.40 5.87
CA ILE A 9 4.71 4.09 4.79
C ILE A 9 5.08 2.76 4.09
N ARG A 10 6.38 2.48 3.89
CA ARG A 10 6.83 1.20 3.33
C ARG A 10 6.52 0.03 4.25
N GLU A 11 6.70 0.18 5.56
CA GLU A 11 6.32 -0.85 6.53
C GLU A 11 4.81 -1.10 6.53
N GLN A 12 3.99 -0.04 6.48
CA GLN A 12 2.54 -0.16 6.37
C GLN A 12 2.11 -0.88 5.09
N LEU A 13 2.70 -0.53 3.95
CA LEU A 13 2.46 -1.23 2.68
C LEU A 13 2.82 -2.71 2.76
N PHE A 14 3.97 -3.04 3.37
CA PHE A 14 4.38 -4.43 3.56
C PHE A 14 3.38 -5.22 4.44
N GLN A 15 2.89 -4.63 5.53
CA GLN A 15 1.88 -5.29 6.36
C GLN A 15 0.54 -5.46 5.62
N LEU A 16 0.16 -4.48 4.79
CA LEU A 16 -1.04 -4.59 3.95
C LEU A 16 -0.89 -5.70 2.91
N GLU A 17 0.23 -5.79 2.21
CA GLU A 17 0.49 -6.90 1.26
C GLU A 17 0.38 -8.27 1.93
N ARG A 18 0.90 -8.42 3.16
CA ARG A 18 0.80 -9.68 3.92
C ARG A 18 -0.64 -10.08 4.22
N ARG A 19 -1.54 -9.11 4.37
CA ARG A 19 -2.99 -9.34 4.59
C ARG A 19 -3.74 -9.56 3.29
N ILE A 20 -3.35 -8.87 2.22
CA ILE A 20 -3.99 -8.93 0.90
C ILE A 20 -3.72 -10.28 0.23
N LYS A 21 -2.46 -10.75 0.20
CA LYS A 21 -2.07 -11.96 -0.57
C LYS A 21 -2.88 -13.21 -0.23
N PRO A 22 -3.14 -13.57 1.05
CA PRO A 22 -4.00 -14.70 1.38
C PRO A 22 -5.43 -14.54 0.89
N LEU A 23 -5.98 -13.31 0.97
CA LEU A 23 -7.34 -13.02 0.50
C LEU A 23 -7.43 -13.04 -1.02
N GLU A 24 -6.41 -12.55 -1.74
CA GLU A 24 -6.31 -12.67 -3.20
C GLU A 24 -6.21 -14.12 -3.64
N TRP A 25 -5.44 -14.93 -2.91
CA TRP A 25 -5.36 -16.37 -3.14
C TRP A 25 -6.73 -17.05 -2.97
N ASP A 26 -7.42 -16.80 -1.86
CA ASP A 26 -8.78 -17.29 -1.62
C ASP A 26 -9.74 -16.82 -2.72
N SER A 27 -9.65 -15.55 -3.14
CA SER A 27 -10.48 -14.94 -4.18
C SER A 27 -10.27 -15.57 -5.55
N SER A 28 -9.00 -15.80 -5.94
CA SER A 28 -8.65 -16.41 -7.23
C SER A 28 -9.21 -17.83 -7.40
N ARG A 29 -9.46 -18.52 -6.29
CA ARG A 29 -10.04 -19.87 -6.24
C ARG A 29 -11.55 -19.86 -6.01
N ASN A 30 -12.18 -18.69 -5.99
CA ASN A 30 -13.59 -18.50 -5.65
C ASN A 30 -13.95 -19.08 -4.26
N GLN A 31 -13.00 -19.08 -3.32
CA GLN A 31 -13.15 -19.57 -1.94
C GLN A 31 -13.31 -18.42 -0.93
N ILE A 32 -13.32 -17.17 -1.41
CA ILE A 32 -13.52 -15.98 -0.57
C ILE A 32 -15.01 -15.77 -0.27
N ASN A 33 -15.34 -15.51 1.00
CA ASN A 33 -16.70 -15.13 1.38
C ASN A 33 -16.93 -13.61 1.18
N GLU A 34 -18.19 -13.17 1.19
CA GLU A 34 -18.53 -11.76 0.94
C GLU A 34 -17.87 -10.79 1.93
N PHE A 35 -17.78 -11.17 3.20
CA PHE A 35 -17.13 -10.36 4.23
C PHE A 35 -15.64 -10.14 3.92
N LYS A 36 -14.91 -11.22 3.63
CA LYS A 36 -13.49 -11.20 3.24
C LYS A 36 -13.30 -10.48 1.91
N LYS A 37 -14.24 -10.57 0.98
CA LYS A 37 -14.19 -9.83 -0.30
C LYS A 37 -14.29 -8.33 -0.09
N LEU A 38 -15.17 -7.89 0.81
CA LEU A 38 -15.26 -6.48 1.23
C LEU A 38 -13.97 -6.04 1.94
N GLU A 39 -13.42 -6.88 2.82
CA GLU A 39 -12.15 -6.60 3.49
C GLU A 39 -11.00 -6.49 2.50
N LEU A 40 -10.88 -7.41 1.54
CA LEU A 40 -9.90 -7.38 0.47
C LEU A 40 -10.00 -6.07 -0.33
N GLY A 41 -11.20 -5.63 -0.70
CA GLY A 41 -11.41 -4.36 -1.40
C GLY A 41 -10.96 -3.15 -0.58
N LYS A 42 -11.22 -3.14 0.73
CA LYS A 42 -10.75 -2.07 1.64
C LYS A 42 -9.22 -2.05 1.74
N LEU A 43 -8.60 -3.22 1.91
CA LEU A 43 -7.15 -3.34 2.02
C LEU A 43 -6.45 -2.94 0.72
N GLN A 44 -6.98 -3.34 -0.44
CA GLN A 44 -6.46 -2.93 -1.75
C GLN A 44 -6.58 -1.41 -1.96
N ALA A 45 -7.70 -0.79 -1.56
CA ALA A 45 -7.88 0.66 -1.64
C ALA A 45 -6.89 1.41 -0.73
N GLU A 46 -6.67 0.91 0.50
CA GLU A 46 -5.70 1.48 1.43
C GLU A 46 -4.26 1.35 0.90
N HIS A 47 -3.91 0.18 0.36
CA HIS A 47 -2.61 -0.06 -0.26
C HIS A 47 -2.36 0.87 -1.46
N LEU A 48 -3.37 1.09 -2.30
CA LEU A 48 -3.29 2.02 -3.43
C LEU A 48 -3.06 3.47 -2.95
N SER A 49 -3.81 3.90 -1.93
CA SER A 49 -3.69 5.24 -1.34
C SER A 49 -2.29 5.47 -0.76
N LEU A 50 -1.78 4.53 0.04
CA LEU A 50 -0.44 4.61 0.62
C LEU A 50 0.66 4.53 -0.43
N SER A 51 0.49 3.72 -1.48
CA SER A 51 1.43 3.65 -2.59
C SER A 51 1.52 4.96 -3.34
N LYS A 52 0.37 5.61 -3.58
CA LYS A 52 0.32 6.95 -4.20
C LYS A 52 1.02 7.98 -3.32
N LYS A 53 0.71 8.01 -2.02
CA LYS A 53 1.37 8.91 -1.06
C LYS A 53 2.88 8.70 -1.02
N LEU A 54 3.34 7.45 -1.04
CA LEU A 54 4.77 7.11 -1.09
C LEU A 54 5.43 7.64 -2.37
N GLN A 55 4.75 7.50 -3.51
CA GLN A 55 5.25 8.00 -4.78
C GLN A 55 5.33 9.53 -4.79
N GLU A 56 4.30 10.23 -4.32
CA GLU A 56 4.27 11.69 -4.21
C GLU A 56 5.45 12.19 -3.35
N LEU A 57 5.66 11.59 -2.17
CA LEU A 57 6.78 11.93 -1.29
C LEU A 57 8.15 11.68 -1.95
N GLN A 58 8.29 10.61 -2.73
CA GLN A 58 9.53 10.31 -3.45
C GLN A 58 9.77 11.30 -4.59
N GLU A 59 8.72 11.72 -5.30
CA GLU A 59 8.82 12.73 -6.36
C GLU A 59 9.15 14.11 -5.80
N GLU A 60 8.56 14.51 -4.67
CA GLU A 60 8.89 15.76 -3.98
C GLU A 60 10.35 15.79 -3.52
N ARG A 61 10.86 14.68 -2.97
CA ARG A 61 12.27 14.56 -2.59
C ARG A 61 13.20 14.73 -3.79
N LYS A 62 12.91 14.04 -4.90
CA LYS A 62 13.70 14.16 -6.15
C LYS A 62 13.68 15.57 -6.73
N LYS A 63 12.54 16.27 -6.66
CA LYS A 63 12.42 17.67 -7.12
C LYS A 63 13.19 18.65 -6.21
N GLY A 64 13.29 18.35 -4.92
CA GLY A 64 14.14 19.10 -3.99
C GLY A 64 15.62 18.93 -4.29
N GLU A 65 16.07 17.70 -4.55
CA GLU A 65 17.47 17.37 -4.86
C GLU A 65 17.95 17.91 -6.23
N GLN A 66 17.04 18.26 -7.15
CA GLN A 66 17.37 18.85 -8.46
C GLN A 66 17.48 20.38 -8.46
N LYS A 67 17.18 21.06 -7.34
CA LYS A 67 17.19 22.52 -7.22
C LYS A 67 18.42 23.11 -6.49
N GLU A 68 19.36 22.26 -6.09
CA GLU A 68 20.70 22.65 -5.61
C GLU A 68 21.75 22.40 -6.70
#